data_AF-Q2W487-F1
#
_entry.id   AF-Q2W487-F1
#
_cell.length_a   1.000
_cell.length_b   1.000
_cell.length_c   1.000
_cell.angle_alpha   90.00
_cell.angle_beta   90.00
_cell.angle_gamma   90.00
#
_symmetry.space_group_name_H-M   'P 1'
#
loop_
_entity.id
_entity.type
_entity.pdbx_description
1 polymer ?
#
loop_
_entity_poly.entity_id
_entity_poly.type
_entity_poly.pdbx_seq_one_letter_code
_entity_poly.pdbx_strand_id
1 'polypeptide(L)'
;MSALVNADGTVPESVHPLPDLLRLSTDQLLDSFIASQRRDFTRVIEQVAEPGSALNGIFRELGADAARLGEMFLELHTHVMDHPVWRHPFFRRVFEGRITPPQVTAFALQYFNQIKNTRQCVALAIGRFHGLAATARGSLGERRSELTQIALAQLVADEYGVGSHGLDDYPELGRLLAAKTHIVMYRQVFDGLGVGPGDQDIPMLPQVADNVLIQRLVAGHPAFSPLEALASVGLGMEWGVPEFFSLLLGGLIKVSEREGLGLTPHHLQVFIAHVRYDVLHAISVMLVTALHMEEARDLEVVKGACNMLMSGRFAMMSGLYAHVFGETCPVAAFEPRHRVTDPRIGEALIEARQDIDPAQVVGGEDYRRSLTTPFG
;
A
#
# COMPACT_ATOMS: atom_id res chain seq x y z
N MET A 1 1.72 11.55 28.51
CA MET A 1 1.84 10.87 27.20
C MET A 1 1.11 9.54 27.29
N SER A 2 0.34 9.18 26.26
CA SER A 2 -0.29 7.83 26.21
C SER A 2 0.81 6.78 26.00
N ALA A 3 0.78 5.71 26.79
CA ALA A 3 1.75 4.62 26.69
C ALA A 3 1.48 3.75 25.45
N LEU A 4 2.53 3.13 24.90
CA LEU A 4 2.40 2.17 23.79
C LEU A 4 1.86 0.80 24.27
N VAL A 5 2.07 0.48 25.55
CA VAL A 5 1.68 -0.79 26.17
C VAL A 5 1.03 -0.49 27.52
N ASN A 6 -0.07 -1.18 27.82
CA ASN A 6 -0.73 -1.16 29.11
C ASN A 6 0.09 -1.92 30.17
N ALA A 7 -0.22 -1.68 31.45
CA ALA A 7 0.47 -2.36 32.55
C ALA A 7 0.33 -3.90 32.54
N ASP A 8 -0.70 -4.43 31.89
CA ASP A 8 -0.95 -5.87 31.71
C ASP A 8 -0.27 -6.47 30.46
N GLY A 9 0.54 -5.68 29.75
CA GLY A 9 1.24 -6.08 28.54
C GLY A 9 0.37 -6.08 27.27
N THR A 10 -0.87 -5.60 27.33
CA THR A 10 -1.72 -5.41 26.14
C THR A 10 -1.43 -4.10 25.42
N VAL A 11 -1.77 -4.03 24.13
CA VAL A 11 -1.70 -2.77 23.36
C VAL A 11 -3.03 -2.02 23.49
N PRO A 12 -3.03 -0.70 23.78
CA PRO A 12 -4.25 0.09 23.81
C PRO A 12 -4.99 0.09 22.47
N GLU A 13 -6.33 0.11 22.49
CA GLU A 13 -7.17 0.18 21.28
C GLU A 13 -6.87 1.42 20.42
N SER A 14 -6.44 2.52 21.06
CA SER A 14 -6.02 3.73 20.36
C SER A 14 -4.75 3.54 19.51
N VAL A 15 -3.95 2.50 19.80
CA VAL A 15 -2.71 2.16 19.10
C VAL A 15 -2.95 1.01 18.11
N HIS A 16 -3.68 -0.03 18.49
CA HIS A 16 -3.94 -1.18 17.63
C HIS A 16 -5.25 -1.90 17.99
N PRO A 17 -6.03 -2.40 17.01
CA PRO A 17 -7.30 -3.08 17.27
C PRO A 17 -7.16 -4.45 17.95
N LEU A 18 -6.02 -5.11 17.80
CA LEU A 18 -5.70 -6.36 18.51
C LEU A 18 -4.96 -6.07 19.83
N PRO A 19 -5.60 -6.23 21.00
CA PRO A 19 -4.98 -5.92 22.29
C PRO A 19 -3.83 -6.88 22.64
N ASP A 20 -3.83 -8.07 22.06
CA ASP A 20 -2.81 -9.11 22.25
C ASP A 20 -1.73 -9.11 21.15
N LEU A 21 -1.67 -8.08 20.29
CA LEU A 21 -0.73 -7.96 19.16
C LEU A 21 0.68 -8.48 19.47
N LEU A 22 1.26 -8.09 20.61
CA LEU A 22 2.65 -8.41 20.94
C LEU A 22 2.89 -9.89 21.28
N ARG A 23 1.81 -10.64 21.59
CA ARG A 23 1.82 -12.07 21.94
C ARG A 23 1.60 -12.98 20.73
N LEU A 24 1.11 -12.44 19.61
CA LEU A 24 0.85 -13.19 18.39
C LEU A 24 2.15 -13.55 17.67
N SER A 25 2.15 -14.67 16.95
CA SER A 25 3.13 -14.93 15.88
C SER A 25 2.78 -14.13 14.62
N THR A 26 3.74 -13.99 13.70
CA THR A 26 3.47 -13.35 12.39
C THR A 26 2.32 -14.04 11.66
N ASP A 27 2.29 -15.37 11.65
CA ASP A 27 1.25 -16.12 10.94
C ASP A 27 -0.13 -15.93 11.61
N GLN A 28 -0.20 -15.93 12.94
CA GLN A 28 -1.45 -15.66 13.67
C GLN A 28 -1.99 -14.25 13.43
N LEU A 29 -1.10 -13.27 13.29
CA LEU A 29 -1.48 -11.89 12.96
C LEU A 29 -2.06 -11.82 11.54
N LEU A 30 -1.37 -12.43 10.56
CA LEU A 30 -1.83 -12.49 9.16
C LEU A 30 -3.20 -13.17 9.06
N ASP A 31 -3.37 -14.33 9.70
CA ASP A 31 -4.64 -15.07 9.69
C ASP A 31 -5.79 -14.22 10.28
N SER A 32 -5.50 -13.42 11.31
CA SER A 32 -6.47 -12.53 11.95
C SER A 32 -6.94 -11.42 11.01
N PHE A 33 -6.02 -10.82 10.24
CA PHE A 33 -6.35 -9.81 9.23
C PHE A 33 -7.09 -10.39 8.02
N ILE A 34 -6.64 -11.54 7.49
CA ILE A 34 -7.32 -12.29 6.43
C ILE A 34 -8.77 -12.55 6.83
N ALA A 35 -8.99 -13.02 8.07
CA ALA A 35 -10.33 -13.26 8.58
C ALA A 35 -11.14 -11.97 8.76
N SER A 36 -10.52 -10.87 9.20
CA SER A 36 -11.20 -9.58 9.35
C SER A 36 -11.65 -9.00 8.02
N GLN A 37 -10.75 -8.91 7.05
CA GLN A 37 -11.05 -8.41 5.71
C GLN A 37 -12.15 -9.22 5.03
N ARG A 38 -12.13 -10.56 5.18
CA ARG A 38 -13.21 -11.42 4.67
C ARG A 38 -14.56 -11.07 5.30
N ARG A 39 -14.62 -10.82 6.61
CA ARG A 39 -15.87 -10.41 7.28
C ARG A 39 -16.35 -9.04 6.80
N ASP A 40 -15.45 -8.07 6.73
CA ASP A 40 -15.80 -6.70 6.33
C ASP A 40 -16.31 -6.67 4.89
N PHE A 41 -15.66 -7.40 3.99
CA PHE A 41 -16.13 -7.49 2.61
C PHE A 41 -17.43 -8.28 2.47
N THR A 42 -17.58 -9.39 3.20
CA THR A 42 -18.84 -10.15 3.20
C THR A 42 -20.02 -9.25 3.59
N ARG A 43 -19.85 -8.41 4.62
CA ARG A 43 -20.86 -7.41 5.02
C ARG A 43 -21.18 -6.42 3.89
N VAL A 44 -20.18 -6.00 3.12
CA VAL A 44 -20.39 -5.09 1.99
C VAL A 44 -21.11 -5.78 0.84
N ILE A 45 -20.83 -7.05 0.57
CA ILE A 45 -21.57 -7.85 -0.43
C ILE A 45 -23.01 -8.08 -0.01
N GLU A 46 -23.26 -8.34 1.28
CA GLU A 46 -24.61 -8.41 1.82
C GLU A 46 -25.36 -7.09 1.57
N GLN A 47 -24.73 -5.94 1.80
CA GLN A 47 -25.33 -4.64 1.47
C GLN A 47 -25.57 -4.48 -0.04
N VAL A 48 -24.65 -4.89 -0.91
CA VAL A 48 -24.86 -4.85 -2.37
C VAL A 48 -26.03 -5.74 -2.80
N ALA A 49 -26.24 -6.88 -2.13
CA ALA A 49 -27.34 -7.80 -2.40
C ALA A 49 -28.68 -7.36 -1.79
N GLU A 50 -28.67 -6.60 -0.69
CA GLU A 50 -29.86 -6.21 0.07
C GLU A 50 -30.73 -5.18 -0.68
N PRO A 51 -31.97 -5.54 -1.08
CA PRO A 51 -32.86 -4.60 -1.76
C PRO A 51 -33.15 -3.36 -0.90
N GLY A 52 -32.92 -2.17 -1.46
CA GLY A 52 -33.18 -0.90 -0.79
C GLY A 52 -32.00 -0.32 -0.01
N SER A 53 -30.88 -1.04 0.09
CA SER A 53 -29.62 -0.43 0.56
C SER A 53 -29.10 0.59 -0.46
N ALA A 54 -28.32 1.57 0.01
CA ALA A 54 -27.70 2.57 -0.88
C ALA A 54 -26.73 1.92 -1.89
N LEU A 55 -25.95 0.92 -1.45
CA LEU A 55 -25.01 0.20 -2.31
C LEU A 55 -25.74 -0.66 -3.36
N ASN A 56 -26.83 -1.32 -2.98
CA ASN A 56 -27.67 -2.08 -3.92
C ASN A 56 -28.19 -1.18 -5.04
N GLY A 57 -28.68 0.03 -4.71
CA GLY A 57 -29.13 1.00 -5.70
C GLY A 57 -28.05 1.33 -6.73
N ILE A 58 -26.86 1.70 -6.26
CA ILE A 58 -25.71 2.05 -7.12
C ILE A 58 -25.29 0.86 -7.99
N PHE A 59 -25.08 -0.32 -7.38
CA PHE A 59 -24.55 -1.48 -8.11
C PHE A 59 -25.55 -2.07 -9.11
N ARG A 60 -26.85 -2.03 -8.79
CA ARG A 60 -27.91 -2.44 -9.72
C ARG A 60 -28.00 -1.52 -10.93
N GLU A 61 -27.87 -0.21 -10.74
CA GLU A 61 -27.82 0.76 -11.85
C GLU A 61 -26.63 0.50 -12.80
N LEU A 62 -25.54 -0.04 -12.26
CA LEU A 62 -24.32 -0.32 -13.01
C LEU A 62 -24.27 -1.73 -13.63
N GLY A 63 -25.33 -2.53 -13.41
CA GLY A 63 -25.45 -3.90 -13.91
C GLY A 63 -24.54 -4.91 -13.21
N ALA A 64 -24.13 -4.64 -11.97
CA ALA A 64 -23.28 -5.54 -11.21
C ALA A 64 -24.08 -6.64 -10.50
N ASP A 65 -23.52 -7.84 -10.45
CA ASP A 65 -24.07 -9.00 -9.76
C ASP A 65 -23.31 -9.23 -8.44
N ALA A 66 -24.05 -9.18 -7.33
CA ALA A 66 -23.50 -9.35 -5.98
C ALA A 66 -22.84 -10.72 -5.78
N ALA A 67 -23.38 -11.79 -6.36
CA ALA A 67 -22.83 -13.13 -6.22
C ALA A 67 -21.50 -13.25 -6.96
N ARG A 68 -21.45 -12.80 -8.22
CA ARG A 68 -20.21 -12.74 -9.03
C ARG A 68 -19.15 -11.87 -8.36
N LEU A 69 -19.56 -10.75 -7.77
CA LEU A 69 -18.66 -9.86 -7.02
C LEU A 69 -18.06 -10.55 -5.79
N GLY A 70 -18.87 -11.32 -5.06
CA GLY A 70 -18.42 -12.13 -3.92
C GLY A 70 -17.41 -13.22 -4.31
N GLU A 71 -17.68 -13.98 -5.37
CA GLU A 71 -16.75 -15.01 -5.89
C GLU A 71 -15.41 -14.40 -6.31
N MET A 72 -15.47 -13.33 -7.10
CA MET A 72 -14.30 -12.61 -7.59
C MET A 72 -13.46 -12.04 -6.44
N PHE A 73 -14.09 -11.50 -5.41
CA PHE A 73 -13.38 -11.03 -4.23
C PHE A 73 -12.65 -12.15 -3.52
N LEU A 74 -13.29 -13.29 -3.26
CA LEU A 74 -12.65 -14.39 -2.55
C LEU A 74 -11.43 -14.91 -3.32
N GLU A 75 -11.53 -14.96 -4.64
CA GLU A 75 -10.44 -15.37 -5.51
C GLU A 75 -9.28 -14.35 -5.50
N LEU A 76 -9.57 -13.06 -5.70
CA LEU A 76 -8.56 -12.00 -5.66
C LEU A 76 -7.94 -11.83 -4.27
N HIS A 77 -8.74 -11.91 -3.21
CA HIS A 77 -8.29 -11.86 -1.82
C HIS A 77 -7.33 -12.99 -1.54
N THR A 78 -7.69 -14.22 -1.92
CA THR A 78 -6.82 -15.38 -1.73
C THR A 78 -5.52 -15.21 -2.53
N HIS A 79 -5.59 -14.76 -3.79
CA HIS A 79 -4.41 -14.51 -4.61
C HIS A 79 -3.48 -13.46 -3.99
N VAL A 80 -4.02 -12.34 -3.54
CA VAL A 80 -3.23 -11.26 -2.94
C VAL A 80 -2.66 -11.72 -1.59
N MET A 81 -3.48 -12.29 -0.70
CA MET A 81 -3.05 -12.65 0.67
C MET A 81 -2.14 -13.88 0.73
N ASP A 82 -2.16 -14.73 -0.30
CA ASP A 82 -1.20 -15.83 -0.43
C ASP A 82 0.18 -15.36 -0.90
N HIS A 83 0.30 -14.16 -1.46
CA HIS A 83 1.55 -13.70 -2.04
C HIS A 83 2.69 -13.67 -0.99
N PRO A 84 3.90 -14.15 -1.31
CA PRO A 84 5.00 -14.29 -0.35
C PRO A 84 5.47 -12.99 0.34
N VAL A 85 5.13 -11.83 -0.22
CA VAL A 85 5.53 -10.51 0.33
C VAL A 85 5.01 -10.27 1.75
N TRP A 86 3.84 -10.79 2.11
CA TRP A 86 3.27 -10.63 3.45
C TRP A 86 4.00 -11.45 4.52
N ARG A 87 4.73 -12.49 4.10
CA ARG A 87 5.55 -13.35 4.95
C ARG A 87 7.04 -13.06 4.79
N HIS A 88 7.39 -11.92 4.19
CA HIS A 88 8.78 -11.58 3.89
C HIS A 88 9.66 -11.63 5.15
N PRO A 89 10.89 -12.20 5.09
CA PRO A 89 11.76 -12.37 6.26
C PRO A 89 12.03 -11.08 7.04
N PHE A 90 12.02 -9.93 6.35
CA PHE A 90 12.13 -8.61 6.98
C PHE A 90 11.04 -8.38 8.04
N PHE A 91 9.77 -8.49 7.65
CA PHE A 91 8.65 -8.19 8.56
C PHE A 91 8.61 -9.17 9.73
N ARG A 92 8.88 -10.45 9.48
CA ARG A 92 8.98 -11.48 10.53
C ARG A 92 10.04 -11.12 11.56
N ARG A 93 11.27 -10.83 11.10
CA ARG A 93 12.39 -10.49 11.98
C ARG A 93 12.13 -9.21 12.79
N VAL A 94 11.55 -8.19 12.15
CA VAL A 94 11.16 -6.94 12.84
C VAL A 94 10.08 -7.21 13.89
N PHE A 95 9.02 -7.94 13.54
CA PHE A 95 7.91 -8.23 14.44
C PHE A 95 8.31 -9.11 15.63
N GLU A 96 9.28 -10.01 15.44
CA GLU A 96 9.93 -10.77 16.53
C GLU A 96 10.75 -9.86 17.47
N GLY A 97 10.90 -8.58 17.15
CA GLY A 97 11.73 -7.63 17.87
C GLY A 97 13.22 -7.79 17.59
N ARG A 98 13.64 -8.63 16.62
CA ARG A 98 15.06 -8.89 16.31
C ARG A 98 15.67 -7.82 15.40
N ILE A 99 15.53 -6.57 15.84
CA ILE A 99 16.07 -5.37 15.21
C ILE A 99 16.67 -4.46 16.29
N THR A 100 17.78 -3.77 15.99
CA THR A 100 18.45 -2.83 16.90
C THR A 100 18.07 -1.38 16.58
N PRO A 101 18.28 -0.41 17.49
CA PRO A 101 17.96 0.99 17.22
C PRO A 101 18.64 1.59 15.96
N PRO A 102 19.94 1.34 15.68
CA PRO A 102 20.55 1.79 14.42
C PRO A 102 19.87 1.18 13.18
N GLN A 103 19.43 -0.07 13.28
CA GLN A 103 18.72 -0.76 12.20
C GLN A 103 17.32 -0.19 11.97
N VAL A 104 16.62 0.19 13.03
CA VAL A 104 15.34 0.91 12.93
C VAL A 104 15.53 2.23 12.17
N THR A 105 16.60 2.96 12.50
CA THR A 105 16.94 4.22 11.81
C THR A 105 17.25 4.00 10.33
N ALA A 106 18.09 3.01 10.00
CA ALA A 106 18.41 2.67 8.62
C ALA A 106 17.16 2.26 7.81
N PHE A 107 16.27 1.46 8.42
CA PHE A 107 14.99 1.12 7.81
C PHE A 107 14.13 2.35 7.59
N ALA A 108 13.95 3.20 8.61
CA ALA A 108 13.08 4.37 8.53
C ALA A 108 13.51 5.33 7.42
N LEU A 109 14.81 5.59 7.29
CA LEU A 109 15.36 6.47 6.25
C LEU A 109 15.06 5.94 4.84
N GLN A 110 15.29 4.66 4.58
CA GLN A 110 15.03 4.09 3.25
C GLN A 110 13.54 3.87 2.98
N TYR A 111 12.75 3.49 3.98
CA TYR A 111 11.31 3.29 3.80
C TYR A 111 10.56 4.62 3.62
N PHE A 112 11.08 5.73 4.17
CA PHE A 112 10.54 7.06 3.91
C PHE A 112 10.56 7.43 2.42
N ASN A 113 11.56 6.96 1.67
CA ASN A 113 11.60 7.14 0.21
C ASN A 113 10.40 6.50 -0.50
N GLN A 114 9.88 5.37 0.01
CA GLN A 114 8.63 4.80 -0.50
C GLN A 114 7.43 5.70 -0.16
N ILE A 115 7.30 6.11 1.10
CA ILE A 115 6.17 6.94 1.60
C ILE A 115 6.04 8.27 0.84
N LYS A 116 7.16 8.88 0.45
CA LYS A 116 7.14 10.10 -0.36
C LYS A 116 6.42 9.91 -1.71
N ASN A 117 6.45 8.70 -2.27
CA ASN A 117 6.04 8.44 -3.65
C ASN A 117 4.68 7.72 -3.81
N THR A 118 4.18 7.00 -2.79
CA THR A 118 2.92 6.22 -2.88
C THR A 118 1.72 7.05 -3.38
N ARG A 119 1.57 8.31 -2.93
CA ARG A 119 0.50 9.21 -3.37
C ARG A 119 0.46 9.43 -4.90
N GLN A 120 1.61 9.37 -5.55
CA GLN A 120 1.76 9.76 -6.95
C GLN A 120 1.13 8.72 -7.89
N CYS A 121 1.23 7.43 -7.57
CA CYS A 121 0.59 6.39 -8.37
C CYS A 121 -0.93 6.46 -8.29
N VAL A 122 -1.52 6.82 -7.14
CA VAL A 122 -2.96 7.06 -7.04
C VAL A 122 -3.39 8.19 -7.97
N ALA A 123 -2.66 9.32 -7.93
CA ALA A 123 -2.94 10.47 -8.81
C ALA A 123 -2.80 10.12 -10.31
N LEU A 124 -1.79 9.32 -10.68
CA LEU A 124 -1.61 8.82 -12.05
C LEU A 124 -2.79 7.94 -12.48
N ALA A 125 -3.24 7.02 -11.61
CA ALA A 125 -4.37 6.15 -11.88
C ALA A 125 -5.68 6.94 -12.06
N ILE A 126 -5.94 7.97 -11.23
CA ILE A 126 -7.11 8.86 -11.40
C ILE A 126 -7.14 9.45 -12.81
N GLY A 127 -5.99 9.93 -13.30
CA GLY A 127 -5.87 10.53 -14.63
C GLY A 127 -6.20 9.59 -15.79
N ARG A 128 -6.29 8.26 -15.55
CA ARG A 128 -6.69 7.26 -16.57
C ARG A 128 -8.19 7.22 -16.82
N PHE A 129 -8.98 7.81 -15.93
CA PHE A 129 -10.45 7.83 -16.00
C PHE A 129 -10.90 9.25 -16.33
N HIS A 130 -11.22 9.53 -17.59
CA HIS A 130 -11.65 10.86 -18.05
C HIS A 130 -12.63 10.75 -19.23
N GLY A 131 -13.43 11.79 -19.50
CA GLY A 131 -14.49 11.77 -20.53
C GLY A 131 -14.03 11.63 -22.00
N LEU A 132 -12.73 11.60 -22.26
CA LEU A 132 -12.17 11.28 -23.59
C LEU A 132 -11.68 9.82 -23.69
N ALA A 133 -11.65 9.10 -22.57
CA ALA A 133 -11.21 7.71 -22.52
C ALA A 133 -12.28 6.77 -23.09
N ALA A 134 -11.84 5.63 -23.64
CA ALA A 134 -12.77 4.61 -24.13
C ALA A 134 -13.67 4.03 -23.03
N THR A 135 -13.19 4.01 -21.78
CA THR A 135 -13.93 3.57 -20.58
C THR A 135 -15.12 4.47 -20.24
N ALA A 136 -15.12 5.74 -20.70
CA ALA A 136 -16.19 6.71 -20.44
C ALA A 136 -17.31 6.70 -21.50
N ARG A 137 -17.29 5.78 -22.48
CA ARG A 137 -18.29 5.80 -23.56
C ARG A 137 -19.71 5.55 -23.04
N GLY A 138 -20.60 6.51 -23.31
CA GLY A 138 -22.01 6.45 -22.95
C GLY A 138 -22.28 6.79 -21.48
N SER A 139 -23.55 6.97 -21.11
CA SER A 139 -23.94 7.40 -19.76
C SER A 139 -23.46 6.45 -18.65
N LEU A 140 -23.48 5.14 -18.93
CA LEU A 140 -23.00 4.14 -17.98
C LEU A 140 -21.47 4.20 -17.79
N GLY A 141 -20.72 4.39 -18.88
CA GLY A 141 -19.25 4.53 -18.83
C GLY A 141 -18.82 5.76 -18.05
N GLU A 142 -19.46 6.92 -18.32
CA GLU A 142 -19.24 8.15 -17.55
C GLU A 142 -19.50 7.94 -16.06
N ARG A 143 -20.62 7.29 -15.70
CA ARG A 143 -20.96 7.04 -14.30
C ARG A 143 -19.96 6.10 -13.60
N ARG A 144 -19.49 5.04 -14.27
CA ARG A 144 -18.45 4.14 -13.73
C ARG A 144 -17.14 4.90 -13.53
N SER A 145 -16.74 5.72 -14.51
CA SER A 145 -15.55 6.57 -14.43
C SER A 145 -15.64 7.53 -13.25
N GLU A 146 -16.77 8.22 -13.06
CA GLU A 146 -17.01 9.14 -11.96
C GLU A 146 -16.87 8.46 -10.59
N LEU A 147 -17.52 7.30 -10.39
CA LEU A 147 -17.42 6.55 -9.14
C LEU A 147 -15.99 6.08 -8.85
N THR A 148 -15.25 5.71 -9.89
CA THR A 148 -13.84 5.32 -9.79
C THR A 148 -12.97 6.51 -9.37
N GLN A 149 -13.20 7.67 -9.97
CA GLN A 149 -12.51 8.91 -9.60
C GLN A 149 -12.81 9.29 -8.14
N ILE A 150 -14.06 9.15 -7.67
CA ILE A 150 -14.42 9.42 -6.27
C ILE A 150 -13.63 8.52 -5.32
N ALA A 151 -13.61 7.21 -5.58
CA ALA A 151 -12.88 6.26 -4.75
C ALA A 151 -11.38 6.61 -4.68
N LEU A 152 -10.74 6.82 -5.84
CA LEU A 152 -9.32 7.17 -5.89
C LEU A 152 -9.02 8.57 -5.35
N ALA A 153 -9.90 9.55 -5.53
CA ALA A 153 -9.75 10.90 -5.01
C ALA A 153 -9.75 10.92 -3.48
N GLN A 154 -10.56 10.06 -2.84
CA GLN A 154 -10.52 9.88 -1.40
C GLN A 154 -9.15 9.37 -0.92
N LEU A 155 -8.57 8.38 -1.61
CA LEU A 155 -7.21 7.90 -1.30
C LEU A 155 -6.17 9.03 -1.43
N VAL A 156 -6.24 9.85 -2.49
CA VAL A 156 -5.36 11.02 -2.64
C VAL A 156 -5.57 12.03 -1.52
N ALA A 157 -6.82 12.32 -1.18
CA ALA A 157 -7.19 13.23 -0.10
C ALA A 157 -6.56 12.80 1.23
N ASP A 158 -6.65 11.52 1.58
CA ASP A 158 -6.08 10.98 2.81
C ASP A 158 -4.53 11.05 2.82
N GLU A 159 -3.88 10.72 1.70
CA GLU A 159 -2.42 10.85 1.53
C GLU A 159 -1.89 12.28 1.72
N TYR A 160 -2.71 13.28 1.38
CA TYR A 160 -2.43 14.70 1.57
C TYR A 160 -3.01 15.27 2.87
N GLY A 161 -3.77 14.50 3.65
CA GLY A 161 -4.43 14.96 4.86
C GLY A 161 -5.43 16.10 4.60
N VAL A 162 -6.08 16.10 3.43
CA VAL A 162 -7.07 17.11 3.00
C VAL A 162 -8.42 16.42 2.83
N GLY A 163 -9.25 16.46 3.86
CA GLY A 163 -10.58 15.83 3.82
C GLY A 163 -11.58 16.58 2.92
N SER A 164 -12.74 15.98 2.71
CA SER A 164 -13.88 16.67 2.08
C SER A 164 -14.41 17.76 3.01
N HIS A 165 -14.09 19.02 2.70
CA HIS A 165 -14.62 20.19 3.41
C HIS A 165 -15.88 20.70 2.71
N GLY A 166 -16.92 21.03 3.48
CA GLY A 166 -18.04 21.81 2.95
C GLY A 166 -17.57 23.21 2.52
N LEU A 167 -18.39 23.92 1.73
CA LEU A 167 -18.07 25.30 1.29
C LEU A 167 -17.76 26.25 2.46
N ASP A 168 -18.40 26.00 3.61
CA ASP A 168 -18.24 26.80 4.84
C ASP A 168 -17.04 26.36 5.70
N ASP A 169 -16.33 25.30 5.31
CA ASP A 169 -15.21 24.69 6.05
C ASP A 169 -13.90 24.68 5.23
N TYR A 170 -13.83 25.50 4.19
CA TYR A 170 -12.64 25.59 3.34
C TYR A 170 -11.43 26.09 4.14
N PRO A 171 -10.29 25.38 4.12
CA PRO A 171 -9.16 25.74 4.95
C PRO A 171 -8.53 27.07 4.50
N GLU A 172 -8.18 27.92 5.46
CA GLU A 172 -7.29 29.05 5.22
C GLU A 172 -5.95 28.55 4.63
N LEU A 173 -5.31 29.36 3.77
CA LEU A 173 -4.07 28.98 3.08
C LEU A 173 -2.98 28.46 4.03
N GLY A 174 -2.86 29.05 5.22
CA GLY A 174 -1.91 28.60 6.24
C GLY A 174 -2.20 27.19 6.76
N ARG A 175 -3.48 26.81 6.92
CA ARG A 175 -3.88 25.45 7.30
C ARG A 175 -3.68 24.46 6.17
N LEU A 176 -3.96 24.87 4.93
CA LEU A 176 -3.73 24.04 3.75
C LEU A 176 -2.24 23.68 3.58
N LEU A 177 -1.35 24.66 3.72
CA LEU A 177 0.11 24.43 3.62
C LEU A 177 0.69 23.68 4.84
N ALA A 178 -0.06 23.63 5.94
CA ALA A 178 0.27 22.87 7.14
C ALA A 178 -0.49 21.53 7.23
N ALA A 179 -1.04 21.05 6.10
CA ALA A 179 -1.80 19.80 6.08
C ALA A 179 -0.99 18.62 6.60
N LYS A 180 -1.66 17.74 7.34
CA LYS A 180 -1.05 16.57 7.96
C LYS A 180 -0.99 15.40 6.98
N THR A 181 -0.06 15.51 6.04
CA THR A 181 0.19 14.45 5.05
C THR A 181 0.83 13.21 5.69
N HIS A 182 0.80 12.08 4.98
CA HIS A 182 1.58 10.89 5.37
C HIS A 182 3.10 11.16 5.47
N ILE A 183 3.64 12.11 4.69
CA ILE A 183 5.05 12.54 4.82
C ILE A 183 5.27 13.17 6.18
N VAL A 184 4.41 14.12 6.56
CA VAL A 184 4.49 14.82 7.85
C VAL A 184 4.34 13.83 9.00
N MET A 185 3.40 12.88 8.90
CA MET A 185 3.22 11.84 9.90
C MET A 185 4.43 10.91 9.99
N TYR A 186 5.04 10.54 8.87
CA TYR A 186 6.24 9.70 8.88
C TYR A 186 7.45 10.44 9.47
N ARG A 187 7.56 11.76 9.26
CA ARG A 187 8.64 12.56 9.89
C ARG A 187 8.58 12.54 11.42
N GLN A 188 7.42 12.27 12.03
CA GLN A 188 7.29 12.08 13.48
C GLN A 188 8.02 10.83 13.98
N VAL A 189 8.24 9.83 13.10
CA VAL A 189 9.11 8.68 13.40
C VAL A 189 10.54 9.15 13.61
N PHE A 190 11.03 10.05 12.75
CA PHE A 190 12.37 10.62 12.85
C PHE A 190 12.55 11.46 14.11
N ASP A 191 11.53 12.21 14.52
CA ASP A 191 11.55 12.92 15.80
C ASP A 191 11.74 11.94 16.97
N GLY A 192 11.02 10.81 16.95
CA GLY A 192 11.17 9.75 17.95
C GLY A 192 12.52 9.01 17.90
N LEU A 193 13.18 9.00 16.76
CA LEU A 193 14.50 8.38 16.57
C LEU A 193 15.68 9.37 16.73
N GLY A 194 15.39 10.66 16.91
CA GLY A 194 16.40 11.71 17.00
C GLY A 194 17.12 12.03 15.69
N VAL A 195 16.49 11.79 14.54
CA VAL A 195 17.06 12.07 13.21
C VAL A 195 16.67 13.47 12.75
N GLY A 196 17.65 14.36 12.60
CA GLY A 196 17.42 15.76 12.22
C GLY A 196 16.93 15.92 10.77
N PRO A 197 16.18 16.99 10.44
CA PRO A 197 15.59 17.17 9.10
C PRO A 197 16.57 17.09 7.93
N GLY A 198 17.82 17.53 8.12
CA GLY A 198 18.87 17.48 7.09
C GLY A 198 19.36 16.07 6.76
N ASP A 199 19.09 15.09 7.64
CA ASP A 199 19.56 13.72 7.51
C ASP A 199 18.46 12.75 7.06
N GLN A 200 17.21 13.23 6.94
CA GLN A 200 16.03 12.40 6.63
C GLN A 200 15.91 12.05 5.14
N ASP A 201 16.39 12.92 4.26
CA ASP A 201 16.25 12.80 2.82
C ASP A 201 17.55 12.26 2.20
N ILE A 202 17.63 10.92 2.10
CA ILE A 202 18.79 10.20 1.57
C ILE A 202 18.51 9.57 0.20
N PRO A 203 19.55 9.30 -0.63
CA PRO A 203 19.39 8.53 -1.86
C PRO A 203 18.74 7.16 -1.63
N MET A 204 17.87 6.76 -2.55
CA MET A 204 17.18 5.48 -2.52
C MET A 204 18.14 4.33 -2.77
N LEU A 205 17.91 3.18 -2.13
CA LEU A 205 18.47 1.93 -2.63
C LEU A 205 17.90 1.62 -4.03
N PRO A 206 18.66 0.96 -4.93
CA PRO A 206 18.17 0.55 -6.24
C PRO A 206 16.81 -0.18 -6.21
N GLN A 207 16.63 -1.08 -5.24
CA GLN A 207 15.39 -1.86 -5.10
C GLN A 207 14.21 -1.01 -4.59
N VAL A 208 14.48 0.06 -3.82
CA VAL A 208 13.45 1.03 -3.41
C VAL A 208 13.05 1.88 -4.63
N ALA A 209 14.04 2.32 -5.41
CA ALA A 209 13.79 3.07 -6.65
C ALA A 209 12.99 2.26 -7.67
N ASP A 210 13.33 0.98 -7.87
CA ASP A 210 12.58 0.07 -8.73
C ASP A 210 11.12 -0.06 -8.29
N ASN A 211 10.86 -0.24 -6.98
CA ASN A 211 9.49 -0.33 -6.49
C ASN A 211 8.68 0.94 -6.75
N VAL A 212 9.29 2.12 -6.56
CA VAL A 212 8.67 3.41 -6.88
C VAL A 212 8.38 3.52 -8.39
N LEU A 213 9.33 3.14 -9.25
CA LEU A 213 9.15 3.18 -10.70
C LEU A 213 8.06 2.21 -11.14
N ILE A 214 8.06 0.97 -10.66
CA ILE A 214 7.05 -0.05 -10.99
C ILE A 214 5.65 0.47 -10.65
N GLN A 215 5.46 1.03 -9.45
CA GLN A 215 4.19 1.63 -9.04
C GLN A 215 3.73 2.73 -10.00
N ARG A 216 4.62 3.64 -10.37
CA ARG A 216 4.31 4.74 -11.30
C ARG A 216 4.02 4.23 -12.71
N LEU A 217 4.76 3.23 -13.18
CA LEU A 217 4.62 2.66 -14.51
C LEU A 217 3.28 1.95 -14.68
N VAL A 218 2.92 1.03 -13.79
CA VAL A 218 1.64 0.30 -13.93
C VAL A 218 0.45 1.26 -13.78
N ALA A 219 0.56 2.28 -12.91
CA ALA A 219 -0.51 3.26 -12.71
C ALA A 219 -0.67 4.27 -13.85
N GLY A 220 0.41 4.66 -14.53
CA GLY A 220 0.42 5.82 -15.43
C GLY A 220 0.90 5.57 -16.86
N HIS A 221 1.69 4.52 -17.10
CA HIS A 221 2.34 4.33 -18.39
C HIS A 221 1.33 3.89 -19.47
N PRO A 222 1.36 4.46 -20.68
CA PRO A 222 0.36 4.17 -21.73
C PRO A 222 0.28 2.70 -22.16
N ALA A 223 1.34 1.92 -21.96
CA ALA A 223 1.36 0.50 -22.28
C ALA A 223 0.44 -0.34 -21.39
N PHE A 224 0.00 0.17 -20.22
CA PHE A 224 -0.91 -0.53 -19.30
C PHE A 224 -2.33 0.05 -19.40
N SER A 225 -3.32 -0.82 -19.32
CA SER A 225 -4.73 -0.46 -19.36
C SER A 225 -5.19 0.29 -18.10
N PRO A 226 -6.32 1.03 -18.16
CA PRO A 226 -6.93 1.61 -16.97
C PRO A 226 -7.26 0.58 -15.88
N LEU A 227 -7.61 -0.65 -16.25
CA LEU A 227 -7.88 -1.74 -15.30
C LEU A 227 -6.59 -2.16 -14.56
N GLU A 228 -5.48 -2.31 -15.27
CA GLU A 228 -4.17 -2.59 -14.65
C GLU A 228 -3.75 -1.47 -13.71
N ALA A 229 -3.94 -0.21 -14.13
CA ALA A 229 -3.66 0.95 -13.29
C ALA A 229 -4.48 0.94 -12.00
N LEU A 230 -5.79 0.68 -12.08
CA LEU A 230 -6.69 0.62 -10.94
C LEU A 230 -6.35 -0.55 -9.99
N ALA A 231 -6.10 -1.73 -10.55
CA ALA A 231 -5.70 -2.92 -9.79
C ALA A 231 -4.37 -2.71 -9.04
N SER A 232 -3.43 -1.98 -9.64
CA SER A 232 -2.13 -1.69 -9.05
C SER A 232 -2.19 -0.82 -7.79
N VAL A 233 -3.16 0.11 -7.74
CA VAL A 233 -3.34 1.03 -6.62
C VAL A 233 -4.20 0.42 -5.52
N GLY A 234 -5.30 -0.24 -5.84
CA GLY A 234 -6.14 -0.85 -4.81
C GLY A 234 -5.52 -2.13 -4.26
N LEU A 235 -5.57 -3.17 -5.08
CA LEU A 235 -5.38 -4.55 -4.65
C LEU A 235 -3.91 -4.86 -4.37
N GLY A 236 -3.01 -4.35 -5.21
CA GLY A 236 -1.57 -4.55 -5.06
C GLY A 236 -0.88 -3.64 -4.04
N MET A 237 -1.48 -2.49 -3.71
CA MET A 237 -0.87 -1.48 -2.85
C MET A 237 -1.56 -1.31 -1.51
N GLU A 238 -2.88 -1.11 -1.46
CA GLU A 238 -3.63 -0.82 -0.22
C GLU A 238 -4.03 -2.08 0.56
N TRP A 239 -4.28 -3.20 -0.13
CA TRP A 239 -4.95 -4.33 0.53
C TRP A 239 -4.16 -4.93 1.69
N GLY A 240 -2.87 -5.21 1.49
CA GLY A 240 -2.03 -5.79 2.56
C GLY A 240 -1.44 -4.78 3.54
N VAL A 241 -1.79 -3.49 3.41
CA VAL A 241 -1.20 -2.40 4.22
C VAL A 241 -1.45 -2.60 5.71
N PRO A 242 -2.69 -2.82 6.19
CA PRO A 242 -2.93 -3.06 7.61
C PRO A 242 -2.05 -4.18 8.17
N GLU A 243 -1.89 -5.29 7.45
CA GLU A 243 -1.10 -6.44 7.90
C GLU A 243 0.37 -6.11 8.16
N PHE A 244 1.07 -5.59 7.15
CA PHE A 244 2.51 -5.38 7.32
C PHE A 244 2.80 -4.15 8.19
N PHE A 245 1.91 -3.14 8.20
CA PHE A 245 2.03 -2.04 9.14
C PHE A 245 1.84 -2.50 10.59
N SER A 246 0.97 -3.47 10.86
CA SER A 246 0.87 -4.10 12.18
C SER A 246 2.13 -4.88 12.57
N LEU A 247 2.77 -5.56 11.61
CA LEU A 247 4.05 -6.24 11.85
C LEU A 247 5.17 -5.23 12.19
N LEU A 248 5.26 -4.14 11.43
CA LEU A 248 6.22 -3.06 11.70
C LEU A 248 5.93 -2.38 13.05
N LEU A 249 4.67 -2.01 13.32
CA LEU A 249 4.24 -1.36 14.55
C LEU A 249 4.55 -2.23 15.77
N GLY A 250 4.19 -3.52 15.74
CA GLY A 250 4.50 -4.46 16.81
C GLY A 250 6.00 -4.61 17.06
N GLY A 251 6.81 -4.63 16.00
CA GLY A 251 8.27 -4.65 16.11
C GLY A 251 8.85 -3.38 16.72
N LEU A 252 8.37 -2.21 16.28
CA LEU A 252 8.77 -0.90 16.79
C LEU A 252 8.40 -0.72 18.28
N ILE A 253 7.23 -1.20 18.69
CA ILE A 253 6.83 -1.23 20.11
C ILE A 253 7.81 -2.12 20.90
N LYS A 254 8.06 -3.35 20.44
CA LYS A 254 8.96 -4.29 21.14
C LYS A 254 10.38 -3.76 21.31
N VAL A 255 10.97 -3.18 20.26
CA VAL A 255 12.32 -2.61 20.34
C VAL A 255 12.34 -1.34 21.20
N SER A 256 11.28 -0.51 21.17
CA SER A 256 11.19 0.66 22.03
C SER A 256 11.15 0.30 23.50
N GLU A 257 10.34 -0.69 23.89
CA GLU A 257 10.25 -1.16 25.27
C GLU A 257 11.56 -1.82 25.73
N ARG A 258 12.19 -2.64 24.86
CA ARG A 258 13.43 -3.35 25.21
C ARG A 258 14.63 -2.43 25.34
N GLU A 259 14.79 -1.48 24.43
CA GLU A 259 15.99 -0.63 24.31
C GLU A 259 15.79 0.77 24.90
N GLY A 260 14.59 1.10 25.38
CA GLY A 260 14.29 2.41 25.97
C GLY A 260 14.29 3.56 24.97
N LEU A 261 13.82 3.35 23.73
CA LEU A 261 13.81 4.39 22.70
C LEU A 261 12.87 5.57 23.00
N GLY A 262 11.91 5.39 23.92
CA GLY A 262 10.95 6.43 24.24
C GLY A 262 9.98 6.75 23.09
N LEU A 263 9.72 5.78 22.20
CA LEU A 263 8.71 5.97 21.17
C LEU A 263 7.32 6.13 21.82
N THR A 264 6.48 6.95 21.19
CA THR A 264 5.13 7.25 21.67
C THR A 264 4.12 7.00 20.55
N PRO A 265 2.81 6.92 20.84
CA PRO A 265 1.78 6.86 19.80
C PRO A 265 1.87 8.02 18.79
N HIS A 266 2.38 9.18 19.19
CA HIS A 266 2.61 10.30 18.29
C HIS A 266 3.69 9.97 17.25
N HIS A 267 4.83 9.43 17.68
CA HIS A 267 5.92 9.04 16.76
C HIS A 267 5.48 7.94 15.78
N LEU A 268 4.58 7.06 16.21
CA LEU A 268 4.11 5.91 15.42
C LEU A 268 2.78 6.18 14.71
N GLN A 269 2.35 7.44 14.64
CA GLN A 269 1.01 7.80 14.17
C GLN A 269 0.74 7.36 12.74
N VAL A 270 1.74 7.43 11.85
CA VAL A 270 1.60 6.94 10.47
C VAL A 270 1.20 5.47 10.44
N PHE A 271 1.79 4.63 11.31
CA PHE A 271 1.47 3.20 11.33
C PHE A 271 0.11 2.93 11.93
N ILE A 272 -0.23 3.63 13.01
CA ILE A 272 -1.52 3.50 13.68
C ILE A 272 -2.66 3.89 12.73
N ALA A 273 -2.48 4.95 11.94
CA ALA A 273 -3.48 5.40 10.97
C ALA A 273 -3.77 4.33 9.90
N HIS A 274 -2.72 3.79 9.25
CA HIS A 274 -2.89 2.80 8.17
C HIS A 274 -3.56 1.51 8.66
N VAL A 275 -3.22 1.05 9.88
CA VAL A 275 -3.88 -0.13 10.48
C VAL A 275 -5.38 0.08 10.71
N ARG A 276 -5.80 1.32 11.02
CA ARG A 276 -7.17 1.61 11.43
C ARG A 276 -8.08 2.04 10.29
N TYR A 277 -7.53 2.71 9.27
CA TYR A 277 -8.34 3.41 8.27
C TYR A 277 -8.37 2.71 6.89
N ASP A 278 -7.33 1.94 6.52
CA ASP A 278 -7.16 1.53 5.13
C ASP A 278 -8.01 0.32 4.68
N VAL A 279 -8.72 -0.34 5.60
CA VAL A 279 -9.66 -1.43 5.23
C VAL A 279 -10.75 -0.92 4.28
N LEU A 280 -11.22 0.31 4.47
CA LEU A 280 -12.23 0.90 3.59
C LEU A 280 -11.68 1.21 2.20
N HIS A 281 -10.40 1.61 2.09
CA HIS A 281 -9.73 1.87 0.81
C HIS A 281 -9.61 0.60 -0.03
N ALA A 282 -9.17 -0.50 0.58
CA ALA A 282 -9.06 -1.78 -0.12
C ALA A 282 -10.43 -2.25 -0.67
N ILE A 283 -11.49 -2.13 0.14
CA ILE A 283 -12.84 -2.52 -0.27
C ILE A 283 -13.37 -1.59 -1.37
N SER A 284 -13.23 -0.27 -1.22
CA SER A 284 -13.76 0.70 -2.18
C SER A 284 -13.10 0.55 -3.56
N VAL A 285 -11.78 0.38 -3.59
CA VAL A 285 -11.05 0.20 -4.86
C VAL A 285 -11.38 -1.14 -5.50
N MET A 286 -11.53 -2.21 -4.73
CA MET A 286 -12.01 -3.49 -5.24
C MET A 286 -13.40 -3.37 -5.88
N LEU A 287 -14.33 -2.71 -5.17
CA LEU A 287 -15.68 -2.47 -5.66
C LEU A 287 -15.69 -1.72 -7.00
N VAL A 288 -14.89 -0.67 -7.16
CA VAL A 288 -14.81 0.05 -8.45
C VAL A 288 -14.02 -0.72 -9.50
N THR A 289 -13.04 -1.55 -9.12
CA THR A 289 -12.33 -2.45 -10.05
C THR A 289 -13.31 -3.40 -10.70
N ALA A 290 -14.22 -3.99 -9.91
CA ALA A 290 -15.27 -4.87 -10.40
C ALA A 290 -16.15 -4.24 -11.49
N LEU A 291 -16.39 -2.93 -11.44
CA LEU A 291 -17.22 -2.22 -12.43
C LEU A 291 -16.57 -2.15 -13.81
N HIS A 292 -15.25 -2.34 -13.89
CA HIS A 292 -14.47 -2.33 -15.12
C HIS A 292 -14.08 -3.73 -15.59
N MET A 293 -14.51 -4.78 -14.90
CA MET A 293 -14.27 -6.17 -15.28
C MET A 293 -15.48 -6.70 -16.02
N GLU A 294 -15.32 -6.94 -17.32
CA GLU A 294 -16.39 -7.38 -18.20
C GLU A 294 -16.25 -8.87 -18.51
N GLU A 295 -15.02 -9.33 -18.74
CA GLU A 295 -14.70 -10.67 -19.20
C GLU A 295 -13.93 -11.50 -18.17
N ALA A 296 -13.97 -12.83 -18.30
CA ALA A 296 -13.22 -13.73 -17.42
C ALA A 296 -11.69 -13.47 -17.46
N ARG A 297 -11.15 -13.00 -18.59
CA ARG A 297 -9.73 -12.66 -18.73
C ARG A 297 -9.30 -11.47 -17.87
N ASP A 298 -10.23 -10.60 -17.50
CA ASP A 298 -9.92 -9.39 -16.73
C ASP A 298 -9.45 -9.74 -15.32
N LEU A 299 -9.86 -10.89 -14.80
CA LEU A 299 -9.38 -11.41 -13.54
C LEU A 299 -7.87 -11.69 -13.57
N GLU A 300 -7.38 -12.28 -14.65
CA GLU A 300 -5.95 -12.55 -14.83
C GLU A 300 -5.15 -11.25 -15.08
N VAL A 301 -5.75 -10.26 -15.74
CA VAL A 301 -5.17 -8.92 -15.88
C VAL A 301 -4.97 -8.27 -14.50
N VAL A 302 -6.01 -8.33 -13.65
CA VAL A 302 -5.96 -7.80 -12.29
C VAL A 302 -4.89 -8.53 -11.45
N LYS A 303 -4.85 -9.87 -11.49
CA LYS A 303 -3.82 -10.66 -10.80
C LYS A 303 -2.41 -10.33 -11.30
N GLY A 304 -2.24 -10.17 -12.61
CA GLY A 304 -0.97 -9.78 -13.23
C GLY A 304 -0.48 -8.43 -12.74
N ALA A 305 -1.35 -7.41 -12.73
CA ALA A 305 -1.02 -6.09 -12.18
C ALA A 305 -0.66 -6.15 -10.69
N CYS A 306 -1.39 -6.94 -9.90
CA CYS A 306 -1.02 -7.18 -8.49
C CYS A 306 0.37 -7.81 -8.36
N ASN A 307 0.67 -8.85 -9.14
CA ASN A 307 1.96 -9.52 -9.11
C ASN A 307 3.13 -8.56 -9.43
N MET A 308 2.97 -7.64 -10.39
CA MET A 308 4.00 -6.64 -10.71
C MET A 308 4.36 -5.79 -9.50
N LEU A 309 3.33 -5.27 -8.82
CA LEU A 309 3.47 -4.39 -7.66
C LEU A 309 4.04 -5.13 -6.46
N MET A 310 3.52 -6.32 -6.20
CA MET A 310 3.94 -7.13 -5.06
C MET A 310 5.34 -7.71 -5.25
N SER A 311 5.76 -7.97 -6.49
CA SER A 311 7.14 -8.34 -6.82
C SER A 311 8.10 -7.16 -6.63
N GLY A 312 7.72 -5.95 -7.07
CA GLY A 312 8.48 -4.73 -6.78
C GLY A 312 8.67 -4.51 -5.28
N ARG A 313 7.59 -4.67 -4.50
CA ARG A 313 7.63 -4.56 -3.03
C ARG A 313 8.49 -5.64 -2.41
N PHE A 314 8.40 -6.88 -2.88
CA PHE A 314 9.23 -7.98 -2.40
C PHE A 314 10.72 -7.71 -2.63
N ALA A 315 11.09 -7.23 -3.81
CA ALA A 315 12.47 -6.85 -4.13
C ALA A 315 12.95 -5.67 -3.26
N MET A 316 12.11 -4.66 -3.05
CA MET A 316 12.38 -3.56 -2.13
C MET A 316 12.66 -4.08 -0.71
N MET A 317 11.80 -4.95 -0.18
CA MET A 317 11.98 -5.50 1.16
C MET A 317 13.22 -6.40 1.25
N SER A 318 13.60 -7.08 0.17
CA SER A 318 14.85 -7.85 0.10
C SER A 318 16.08 -6.95 0.14
N GLY A 319 16.05 -5.83 -0.61
CA GLY A 319 17.10 -4.81 -0.58
C GLY A 319 17.22 -4.14 0.80
N LEU A 320 16.08 -3.80 1.42
CA LEU A 320 16.03 -3.28 2.79
C LEU A 320 16.59 -4.29 3.79
N TYR A 321 16.28 -5.58 3.66
CA TYR A 321 16.83 -6.62 4.52
C TYR A 321 18.36 -6.64 4.47
N ALA A 322 18.93 -6.64 3.26
CA ALA A 322 20.37 -6.64 3.09
C ALA A 322 21.01 -5.37 3.65
N HIS A 323 20.39 -4.21 3.42
CA HIS A 323 20.88 -2.94 3.92
C HIS A 323 20.83 -2.84 5.44
N VAL A 324 19.71 -3.25 6.05
CA VAL A 324 19.45 -3.10 7.49
C VAL A 324 20.20 -4.16 8.30
N PHE A 325 20.22 -5.41 7.85
CA PHE A 325 20.81 -6.51 8.62
C PHE A 325 22.24 -6.86 8.19
N GLY A 326 22.72 -6.36 7.05
CA GLY A 326 24.07 -6.64 6.54
C GLY A 326 24.25 -8.08 6.03
N GLU A 327 23.16 -8.76 5.68
CA GLU A 327 23.12 -10.17 5.29
C GLU A 327 22.19 -10.40 4.10
N THR A 328 22.42 -11.46 3.33
CA THR A 328 21.53 -11.81 2.20
C THR A 328 20.16 -12.22 2.73
N CYS A 329 19.09 -11.70 2.12
CA CYS A 329 17.74 -12.06 2.52
C CYS A 329 17.43 -13.54 2.19
N PRO A 330 16.96 -14.35 3.17
CA PRO A 330 16.65 -15.76 2.93
C PRO A 330 15.26 -15.90 2.27
N VAL A 331 15.16 -15.53 0.99
CA VAL A 331 13.91 -15.54 0.23
C VAL A 331 13.70 -16.84 -0.51
N ALA A 332 12.46 -17.33 -0.52
CA ALA A 332 12.04 -18.45 -1.36
C ALA A 332 11.64 -17.98 -2.76
N ALA A 333 11.78 -18.86 -3.75
CA ALA A 333 11.32 -18.59 -5.11
C ALA A 333 9.79 -18.48 -5.16
N PHE A 334 9.29 -17.60 -6.03
CA PHE A 334 7.85 -17.47 -6.25
C PHE A 334 7.26 -18.71 -6.92
N GLU A 335 6.09 -19.10 -6.43
CA GLU A 335 5.19 -20.01 -7.13
C GLU A 335 4.83 -19.42 -8.50
N PRO A 336 4.58 -20.26 -9.53
CA PRO A 336 4.28 -19.79 -10.88
C PRO A 336 3.17 -18.74 -10.95
N ARG A 337 2.12 -18.86 -10.11
CA ARG A 337 0.98 -17.93 -10.08
C ARG A 337 1.34 -16.50 -9.64
N HIS A 338 2.45 -16.29 -8.94
CA HIS A 338 2.89 -14.98 -8.46
C HIS A 338 4.03 -14.38 -9.30
N ARG A 339 4.53 -15.11 -10.30
CA ARG A 339 5.58 -14.59 -11.17
C ARG A 339 5.03 -13.52 -12.10
N VAL A 340 5.87 -12.54 -12.38
CA VAL A 340 5.59 -11.52 -13.39
C VAL A 340 6.03 -12.08 -14.74
N THR A 341 5.07 -12.29 -15.63
CA THR A 341 5.29 -12.85 -16.97
C THR A 341 5.17 -11.80 -18.07
N ASP A 342 4.72 -10.59 -17.73
CA ASP A 342 4.52 -9.51 -18.68
C ASP A 342 5.86 -8.83 -19.04
N PRO A 343 6.32 -8.89 -20.30
CA PRO A 343 7.57 -8.25 -20.68
C PRO A 343 7.49 -6.71 -20.64
N ARG A 344 6.29 -6.12 -20.78
CA ARG A 344 6.11 -4.66 -20.87
C ARG A 344 6.67 -3.95 -19.65
N ILE A 345 6.52 -4.52 -18.45
CA ILE A 345 7.00 -3.89 -17.22
C ILE A 345 8.52 -3.94 -17.11
N GLY A 346 9.18 -4.98 -17.61
CA GLY A 346 10.64 -5.06 -17.63
C GLY A 346 11.25 -4.03 -18.59
N GLU A 347 10.70 -3.93 -19.79
CA GLU A 347 11.11 -2.95 -20.80
C GLU A 347 10.89 -1.52 -20.32
N ALA A 348 9.68 -1.21 -19.82
CA ALA A 348 9.35 0.12 -19.33
C ALA A 348 10.17 0.51 -18.09
N LEU A 349 10.55 -0.46 -17.23
CA LEU A 349 11.43 -0.18 -16.08
C LEU A 349 12.85 0.17 -16.53
N ILE A 350 13.40 -0.57 -17.50
CA ILE A 350 14.74 -0.28 -18.04
C ILE A 350 14.77 1.10 -18.70
N GLU A 351 13.73 1.45 -19.45
CA GLU A 351 13.58 2.79 -20.04
C GLU A 351 13.46 3.86 -18.95
N ALA A 352 12.57 3.68 -17.98
CA ALA A 352 12.34 4.65 -16.91
C ALA A 352 13.60 4.93 -16.05
N ARG A 353 14.49 3.95 -15.89
CA ARG A 353 15.78 4.14 -15.20
C ARG A 353 16.68 5.13 -15.92
N GLN A 354 16.59 5.26 -17.26
CA GLN A 354 17.44 6.15 -18.05
C GLN A 354 17.16 7.64 -17.77
N ASP A 355 15.94 7.95 -17.34
CA ASP A 355 15.44 9.30 -17.12
C ASP A 355 15.53 9.77 -15.65
N ILE A 356 16.04 8.93 -14.74
CA ILE A 356 16.19 9.32 -13.34
C ILE A 356 17.39 10.26 -13.12
N ASP A 357 17.30 11.11 -12.10
CA ASP A 357 18.47 11.82 -11.56
C ASP A 357 19.35 10.81 -10.78
N PRO A 358 20.58 10.51 -11.24
CA PRO A 358 21.43 9.52 -10.59
C PRO A 358 21.84 9.91 -9.17
N ALA A 359 21.73 11.18 -8.77
CA ALA A 359 22.00 11.58 -7.38
C ALA A 359 20.93 11.07 -6.40
N GLN A 360 19.74 10.69 -6.89
CA GLN A 360 18.64 10.21 -6.05
C GLN A 360 18.73 8.72 -5.72
N VAL A 361 19.68 7.98 -6.29
CA VAL A 361 19.84 6.53 -6.09
C VAL A 361 21.29 6.19 -5.73
N VAL A 362 21.48 5.33 -4.74
CA VAL A 362 22.80 4.80 -4.37
C VAL A 362 23.40 4.06 -5.58
N GLY A 363 24.55 4.53 -6.08
CA GLY A 363 25.16 3.99 -7.30
C GLY A 363 24.40 4.38 -8.58
N GLY A 364 23.75 5.54 -8.61
CA GLY A 364 22.79 5.93 -9.65
C GLY A 364 23.23 5.79 -11.10
N GLU A 365 24.51 6.01 -11.42
CA GLU A 365 25.02 5.81 -12.79
C GLU A 365 25.03 4.34 -13.23
N ASP A 366 25.31 3.42 -12.30
CA ASP A 366 25.26 1.99 -12.58
C ASP A 366 23.82 1.49 -12.59
N TYR A 367 22.99 2.00 -11.67
CA TYR A 367 21.55 1.72 -11.66
C TYR A 367 20.88 2.15 -12.96
N ARG A 368 21.16 3.37 -13.45
CA ARG A 368 20.64 3.92 -14.71
C ARG A 368 20.94 3.06 -15.92
N ARG A 369 22.12 2.42 -15.95
CA ARG A 369 22.58 1.55 -17.05
C ARG A 369 22.19 0.09 -16.87
N SER A 370 21.59 -0.27 -15.73
CA SER A 370 21.30 -1.66 -15.39
C SER A 370 20.13 -2.20 -16.22
N LEU A 371 20.37 -3.36 -16.83
CA LEU A 371 19.37 -4.13 -17.58
C LEU A 371 18.70 -5.22 -16.71
N THR A 372 19.11 -5.38 -15.45
CA THR A 372 18.55 -6.42 -14.57
C THR A 372 17.22 -5.98 -13.98
N THR A 373 16.18 -6.79 -14.10
CA THR A 373 14.85 -6.51 -13.54
C THR A 373 14.60 -7.32 -12.26
N PRO A 374 13.78 -6.82 -11.32
CA PRO A 374 13.46 -7.53 -10.07
C PRO A 374 12.50 -8.73 -10.24
N PHE A 375 12.12 -9.06 -11.47
CA PHE A 375 11.10 -10.07 -11.80
C PHE A 375 11.66 -11.47 -12.11
N GLY A 376 12.98 -11.65 -12.02
CA GLY A 376 13.72 -12.85 -12.46
C GLY A 376 13.39 -14.14 -11.72
#